data_AF-A0A7W9ZEB3-F1
#
_entry.id   AF-A0A7W9ZEB3-F1
#
_cell.length_a   1.000
_cell.length_b   1.000
_cell.length_c   1.000
_cell.angle_alpha   90.00
_cell.angle_beta   90.00
_cell.angle_gamma   90.00
#
_symmetry.space_group_name_H-M   'P 1'
#
loop_
_entity.id
_entity.type
_entity.pdbx_description
1 polymer ?
#
loop_
_entity_poly.entity_id
_entity_poly.type
_entity_poly.pdbx_seq_one_letter_code
_entity_poly.pdbx_strand_id
1 'polypeptide(L)'
;MLTLTDCLHFSGITEAELSVVAHHEHLPPLVALEKAHAFLQKDWGEPALRQMVLDEVRTALMSQDPERARAMLEQLQRTFADHPGGVDRRLPSPAEGKK
;
A
#
# COMPACT_ATOMS: atom_id res chain seq x y z
N MET A 1 -6.21 24.99 -12.44
CA MET A 1 -6.91 23.68 -12.43
C MET A 1 -6.02 22.73 -11.64
N LEU A 2 -6.59 21.95 -10.72
CA LEU A 2 -5.85 20.93 -9.97
C LEU A 2 -5.72 19.66 -10.81
N THR A 3 -4.53 19.06 -10.83
CA THR A 3 -4.22 17.80 -11.53
C THR A 3 -4.14 16.62 -10.56
N LEU A 4 -4.15 15.38 -11.07
CA LEU A 4 -3.93 14.18 -10.26
C LEU A 4 -2.57 14.23 -9.54
N THR A 5 -1.53 14.72 -10.24
CA THR A 5 -0.18 14.88 -9.69
C THR A 5 -0.16 15.87 -8.53
N ASP A 6 -0.89 16.98 -8.63
CA ASP A 6 -1.03 17.92 -7.52
C ASP A 6 -1.66 17.23 -6.30
N CYS A 7 -2.74 16.47 -6.49
CA CYS A 7 -3.38 15.71 -5.41
C CYS A 7 -2.46 14.64 -4.83
N LEU A 8 -1.66 13.97 -5.66
CA LEU A 8 -0.71 12.95 -5.23
C LEU A 8 0.33 13.52 -4.26
N HIS A 9 0.87 14.71 -4.56
CA HIS A 9 1.82 15.39 -3.68
C HIS A 9 1.24 15.74 -2.29
N PHE A 10 -0.08 15.86 -2.15
CA PHE A 10 -0.74 16.09 -0.85
C PHE A 10 -1.21 14.82 -0.15
N SER A 11 -1.15 13.66 -0.81
CA SER A 11 -1.78 12.43 -0.34
C SER A 11 -0.95 11.65 0.69
N GLY A 12 0.38 11.84 0.68
CA GLY A 12 1.31 11.07 1.51
C GLY A 12 1.71 9.71 0.92
N ILE A 13 1.34 9.41 -0.34
CA ILE A 13 1.77 8.20 -1.05
C ILE A 13 2.51 8.52 -2.33
N THR A 14 3.30 7.56 -2.80
CA THR A 14 4.01 7.63 -4.09
C THR A 14 3.12 7.22 -5.26
N GLU A 15 3.51 7.55 -6.49
CA GLU A 15 2.79 7.12 -7.71
C GLU A 15 2.74 5.59 -7.86
N ALA A 16 3.80 4.91 -7.43
CA ALA A 16 3.87 3.46 -7.43
C ALA A 16 2.90 2.84 -6.42
N GLU A 17 2.77 3.43 -5.23
CA GLU A 17 1.77 3.04 -4.23
C GLU A 17 0.34 3.30 -4.72
N LEU A 18 0.11 4.44 -5.38
CA LEU A 18 -1.18 4.74 -5.99
C LEU A 18 -1.56 3.66 -7.01
N SER A 19 -0.60 3.27 -7.85
CA SER A 19 -0.81 2.22 -8.86
C SER A 19 -1.16 0.88 -8.21
N VAL A 20 -0.51 0.54 -7.09
CA VAL A 20 -0.85 -0.65 -6.29
C VAL A 20 -2.28 -0.59 -5.77
N VAL A 21 -2.66 0.50 -5.10
CA VAL A 21 -4.01 0.65 -4.53
C VAL A 21 -5.06 0.60 -5.63
N ALA A 22 -4.84 1.29 -6.75
CA ALA A 22 -5.74 1.30 -7.89
C ALA A 22 -5.94 -0.11 -8.49
N HIS A 23 -4.84 -0.87 -8.66
CA HIS A 23 -4.91 -2.23 -9.18
C HIS A 23 -5.62 -3.18 -8.21
N HIS A 24 -5.20 -3.18 -6.96
CA HIS A 24 -5.66 -4.10 -5.92
C HIS A 24 -7.15 -3.92 -5.60
N GLU A 25 -7.62 -2.67 -5.58
CA GLU A 25 -9.01 -2.33 -5.26
C GLU A 25 -9.90 -2.20 -6.51
N HIS A 26 -9.32 -2.33 -7.71
CA HIS A 26 -9.99 -2.12 -8.99
C HIS A 26 -10.66 -0.72 -9.10
N LEU A 27 -9.95 0.31 -8.65
CA LEU A 27 -10.43 1.69 -8.61
C LEU A 27 -9.74 2.58 -9.65
N PRO A 28 -10.43 3.57 -10.23
CA PRO A 28 -9.79 4.63 -10.99
C PRO A 28 -8.74 5.38 -10.13
N PRO A 29 -7.65 5.91 -10.72
CA PRO A 29 -6.56 6.51 -9.96
C PRO A 29 -6.98 7.60 -8.95
N LEU A 30 -7.88 8.51 -9.33
CA LEU A 30 -8.32 9.56 -8.40
C LEU A 30 -9.09 9.01 -7.19
N VAL A 31 -9.85 7.93 -7.37
CA VAL A 31 -10.62 7.27 -6.30
C VAL A 31 -9.70 6.45 -5.41
N ALA A 32 -8.73 5.74 -6.00
CA ALA A 32 -7.69 5.04 -5.25
C ALA A 32 -6.85 5.99 -4.39
N LEU A 33 -6.55 7.17 -4.93
CA LEU A 33 -5.82 8.22 -4.22
C LEU A 33 -6.58 8.72 -2.99
N GLU A 34 -7.87 9.03 -3.15
CA GLU A 34 -8.72 9.47 -2.05
C GLU A 34 -8.84 8.39 -0.98
N LYS A 35 -9.08 7.13 -1.39
CA LYS A 35 -9.12 5.98 -0.49
C LYS A 35 -7.82 5.83 0.30
N ALA A 36 -6.68 5.90 -0.38
CA ALA A 36 -5.36 5.78 0.23
C ALA A 36 -5.12 6.89 1.26
N HIS A 37 -5.38 8.14 0.86
CA HIS A 37 -5.27 9.27 1.76
C HIS A 37 -6.15 9.10 3.00
N ALA A 38 -7.40 8.66 2.83
CA ALA A 38 -8.36 8.49 3.91
C ALA A 38 -7.94 7.39 4.91
N PHE A 39 -7.48 6.23 4.44
CA PHE A 39 -7.09 5.16 5.35
C PHE A 39 -5.74 5.43 6.05
N LEU A 40 -4.83 6.19 5.43
CA LEU A 40 -3.55 6.56 6.04
C LEU A 40 -3.71 7.49 7.25
N GLN A 41 -4.87 8.15 7.39
CA GLN A 41 -5.23 8.88 8.61
C GLN A 41 -5.66 7.98 9.77
N LYS A 42 -5.58 6.64 9.61
CA LYS A 42 -5.93 5.67 10.63
C LYS A 42 -4.68 4.94 11.10
N ASP A 43 -4.64 4.57 12.37
CA ASP A 43 -3.50 3.84 12.95
C ASP A 43 -3.20 2.51 12.23
N TRP A 44 -4.18 1.92 11.54
CA TRP A 44 -4.02 0.68 10.79
C TRP A 44 -3.72 0.88 9.29
N GLY A 45 -3.66 2.13 8.83
CA GLY A 45 -3.58 2.49 7.42
C GLY A 45 -2.28 2.03 6.75
N GLU A 46 -1.14 2.34 7.38
CA GLU A 46 0.17 1.93 6.87
C GLU A 46 0.31 0.39 6.77
N PRO A 47 -0.07 -0.42 7.79
CA PRO A 47 -0.15 -1.87 7.65
C PRO A 47 -1.03 -2.34 6.49
N ALA A 48 -2.16 -1.66 6.24
CA ALA A 48 -3.05 -2.01 5.13
C ALA A 48 -2.40 -1.73 3.76
N LEU A 49 -1.72 -0.58 3.59
CA LEU A 49 -0.98 -0.27 2.37
C LEU A 49 0.12 -1.31 2.10
N ARG A 50 0.92 -1.63 3.13
CA ARG A 50 1.97 -2.67 3.03
C ARG A 50 1.37 -4.02 2.64
N GLN A 51 0.18 -4.34 3.15
CA GLN A 51 -0.49 -5.57 2.76
C GLN A 51 -0.92 -5.58 1.30
N MET A 52 -1.50 -4.48 0.80
CA MET A 52 -1.89 -4.37 -0.61
C MET A 52 -0.68 -4.60 -1.52
N VAL A 53 0.47 -3.97 -1.20
CA VAL A 53 1.72 -4.18 -1.95
C VAL A 53 2.18 -5.64 -1.87
N LEU A 54 2.10 -6.26 -0.69
CA LEU A 54 2.47 -7.66 -0.51
C LEU A 54 1.59 -8.63 -1.33
N ASP A 55 0.30 -8.35 -1.44
CA ASP A 55 -0.61 -9.15 -2.26
C ASP A 55 -0.36 -8.98 -3.76
N GLU A 56 0.01 -7.79 -4.20
CA GLU A 56 0.49 -7.56 -5.57
C GLU A 56 1.83 -8.24 -5.85
N VAL A 57 2.76 -8.27 -4.89
CA VAL A 57 4.00 -9.05 -4.99
C VAL A 57 3.70 -10.53 -5.19
N ARG A 58 2.78 -11.10 -4.41
CA ARG A 58 2.36 -12.51 -4.56
C ARG A 58 1.80 -12.77 -5.95
N THR A 59 0.96 -11.88 -6.45
CA THR A 59 0.39 -11.98 -7.79
C THR A 59 1.48 -11.91 -8.88
N ALA A 60 2.45 -11.00 -8.72
CA ALA A 60 3.59 -10.89 -9.64
C ALA A 60 4.49 -12.13 -9.60
N LEU A 61 4.75 -12.71 -8.44
CA LEU A 61 5.55 -13.94 -8.30
C LEU A 61 4.87 -15.16 -8.95
N MET A 62 3.54 -15.18 -9.01
CA MET A 62 2.78 -16.22 -9.70
C MET A 62 2.74 -16.02 -11.22
N SER A 63 3.14 -14.85 -11.71
CA SER A 63 3.25 -14.57 -13.15
C SER A 63 4.58 -15.09 -13.70
N GLN A 64 4.62 -15.46 -14.99
CA GLN A 64 5.85 -15.86 -15.68
C GLN A 64 6.76 -14.66 -16.05
N ASP A 65 6.72 -13.59 -15.26
CA ASP A 65 7.46 -12.35 -15.47
C ASP A 65 8.37 -12.04 -14.26
N PRO A 66 9.65 -12.46 -14.29
CA PRO A 66 10.58 -12.25 -13.19
C PRO A 66 10.96 -10.78 -13.00
N GLU A 67 10.91 -9.96 -14.05
CA GLU A 67 11.20 -8.53 -13.94
C GLU A 67 10.10 -7.79 -13.20
N ARG A 68 8.83 -8.13 -13.50
CA ARG A 68 7.69 -7.62 -12.73
C ARG A 68 7.79 -8.00 -11.25
N ALA A 69 8.14 -9.25 -10.95
CA ALA A 69 8.31 -9.70 -9.57
C ALA A 69 9.41 -8.93 -8.84
N ARG A 70 10.56 -8.69 -9.49
CA ARG A 70 11.64 -7.88 -8.93
C ARG A 70 11.21 -6.45 -8.64
N ALA A 71 10.54 -5.80 -9.60
CA ALA A 71 10.04 -4.43 -9.43
C ALA A 71 9.05 -4.32 -8.25
N MET A 72 8.16 -5.31 -8.09
CA MET A 72 7.22 -5.34 -6.96
C MET A 72 7.90 -5.58 -5.61
N LEU A 73 8.94 -6.41 -5.56
CA LEU A 73 9.73 -6.60 -4.34
C LEU A 73 10.48 -5.33 -3.94
N GLU A 74 11.03 -4.58 -4.91
CA GLU A 74 11.64 -3.27 -4.65
C GLU A 74 10.62 -2.27 -4.13
N GLN A 75 9.42 -2.26 -4.72
CA GLN A 75 8.32 -1.41 -4.27
C GLN A 75 7.90 -1.74 -2.84
N LEU A 76 7.81 -3.02 -2.50
CA LEU A 76 7.50 -3.46 -1.13
C LEU A 76 8.53 -2.91 -0.14
N GLN A 77 9.82 -3.03 -0.43
CA GLN A 77 10.88 -2.51 0.44
C GLN A 77 10.76 -1.00 0.65
N ARG A 78 10.48 -0.24 -0.41
CA ARG A 78 10.27 1.22 -0.33
C ARG A 78 9.05 1.56 0.51
N THR A 79 7.91 0.91 0.28
CA THR A 79 6.70 1.14 1.08
C THR A 79 6.91 0.84 2.56
N PHE A 80 7.70 -0.18 2.92
CA PHE A 80 8.07 -0.43 4.33
C PHE A 80 8.97 0.67 4.93
N ALA A 81 9.80 1.32 4.11
CA ALA A 81 10.65 2.42 4.54
C ALA A 81 9.86 3.74 4.68
N ASP A 82 8.99 4.03 3.71
CA ASP A 82 8.17 5.24 3.67
C ASP A 82 7.03 5.20 4.69
N HIS A 83 6.50 4.00 4.96
CA HIS A 83 5.40 3.74 5.90
C HIS A 83 5.81 2.67 6.92
N PRO A 84 6.64 2.98 7.94
CA PRO A 84 7.13 2.00 8.91
C PRO A 84 6.19 1.73 10.11
N GLY A 85 5.17 2.56 10.30
CA GLY A 85 4.33 2.61 11.48
C GLY A 85 3.03 1.81 11.42
N GLY A 86 2.16 2.15 12.37
CA GLY A 86 0.79 1.64 12.48
C GLY A 86 0.62 0.32 13.25
N VAL A 87 -0.64 0.03 13.57
CA VAL A 87 -1.08 -1.16 14.30
C VAL A 87 -1.79 -2.09 13.33
N ASP A 88 -1.17 -3.24 13.04
CA ASP A 88 -1.78 -4.26 12.20
C ASP A 88 -2.91 -4.97 12.96
N ARG A 89 -4.15 -4.69 12.58
CA ARG A 89 -5.35 -5.28 13.18
C ARG A 89 -5.47 -6.80 12.94
N ARG A 90 -4.64 -7.37 12.08
CA ARG A 90 -4.62 -8.82 11.77
C ARG A 90 -3.69 -9.59 12.68
N LEU A 91 -2.74 -8.90 13.32
CA LEU A 91 -1.89 -9.49 14.34
C LEU A 91 -2.65 -9.48 15.68
N PRO A 92 -2.59 -10.58 16.46
CA PRO A 92 -3.20 -10.60 17.79
C PRO A 92 -2.56 -9.51 18.66
N SER A 93 -3.37 -8.89 19.52
CA SER A 93 -2.86 -7.84 20.41
C SER A 93 -1.76 -8.41 21.30
N PRO A 94 -0.63 -7.71 21.53
CA PRO A 94 0.45 -8.20 22.39
C PRO A 94 0.01 -8.52 23.83
N ALA A 95 -1.20 -8.12 24.23
CA ALA A 95 -1.79 -8.43 25.54
C ALA A 95 -2.46 -9.82 25.66
N GLU A 96 -2.72 -10.53 24.57
CA GLU A 96 -3.52 -11.78 24.60
C GLU A 96 -2.67 -13.05 24.77
N GLY A 97 -1.34 -12.94 24.78
CA GLY A 97 -0.39 -14.06 24.90
C GLY A 97 0.10 -14.40 26.31
N LYS A 98 -0.48 -13.80 27.36
CA LYS A 98 -0.18 -14.17 28.76
C LYS A 98 -1.42 -14.75 29.44
N LYS A 99 -1.66 -16.04 29.27
CA LYS A 99 -2.42 -16.88 30.21
C LYS A 99 -1.68 -18.17 30.43
#